data_AF-A0A7S0UV87-F1
#
_entry.id   AF-A0A7S0UV87-F1
#
_cell.length_a   1.000
_cell.length_b   1.000
_cell.length_c   1.000
_cell.angle_alpha   90.00
_cell.angle_beta   90.00
_cell.angle_gamma   90.00
#
_symmetry.space_group_name_H-M   'P 1'
#
loop_
_entity.id
_entity.type
_entity.pdbx_description
1 polymer ?
#
loop_
_entity_poly.entity_id
_entity_poly.type
_entity_poly.pdbx_seq_one_letter_code
_entity_poly.pdbx_strand_id
1 'polypeptide(L)'
;MFGLLRNLVSLNKRRYRKDGFDLDLSYITDRVIGMAFPAQGVKAMYRNPMSQAARMLKHNHPGHFKVYNLCIESGYSYEGTLFDGRVASYPCYDGQAPPLDLLLQFCLDASAWLDEDPLNVVVVHCKAGKGRTG
;
A
#
# COMPACT_ATOMS: atom_id res chain seq x y z
N MET A 1 -14.88 -4.90 18.22
CA MET A 1 -13.81 -4.42 19.13
C MET A 1 -12.56 -3.92 18.39
N PHE A 2 -11.99 -4.65 17.41
CA PHE A 2 -10.75 -4.27 16.70
C PHE A 2 -10.83 -3.06 15.73
N GLY A 3 -12.02 -2.55 15.40
CA GLY A 3 -12.17 -1.35 14.56
C GLY A 3 -11.69 -0.06 15.26
N LEU A 4 -11.88 0.03 16.57
CA LEU A 4 -11.47 1.19 17.38
C LEU A 4 -9.95 1.39 17.37
N LEU A 5 -9.17 0.31 17.57
CA LEU A 5 -7.71 0.37 17.54
C LEU A 5 -7.17 0.80 16.17
N ARG A 6 -7.75 0.29 15.07
CA ARG A 6 -7.37 0.69 13.71
C ARG A 6 -7.65 2.17 13.42
N ASN A 7 -8.76 2.70 13.93
CA ASN A 7 -9.09 4.11 13.80
C ASN A 7 -8.09 5.00 14.56
N LEU A 8 -7.72 4.62 15.79
CA LEU A 8 -6.74 5.37 16.59
C LEU A 8 -5.36 5.45 15.92
N VAL A 9 -4.86 4.34 15.36
CA VAL A 9 -3.53 4.30 14.71
C VAL A 9 -3.50 5.06 13.36
N SER A 10 -4.67 5.27 12.76
CA SER A 10 -4.80 6.06 11.53
C SER A 10 -4.65 7.56 11.78
N LEU A 11 -4.86 8.03 13.02
CA LEU A 11 -4.81 9.45 13.38
C LEU A 11 -5.67 10.28 12.40
N ASN A 12 -5.12 11.36 11.83
CA ASN A 12 -5.84 12.27 10.92
C ASN A 12 -5.84 11.83 9.45
N LYS A 13 -5.53 10.56 9.13
CA LYS A 13 -5.49 10.08 7.74
C LYS A 13 -6.90 9.88 7.18
N ARG A 14 -7.07 10.15 5.89
CA ARG A 14 -8.29 9.76 5.17
C ARG A 14 -8.32 8.24 5.06
N ARG A 15 -9.35 7.63 5.64
CA ARG A 15 -9.59 6.18 5.56
C ARG A 15 -10.57 5.88 4.43
N TYR A 16 -10.34 4.81 3.69
CA TYR A 16 -11.29 4.29 2.73
C TYR A 16 -12.41 3.55 3.47
N ARG A 17 -13.62 4.12 3.44
CA ARG A 17 -14.83 3.55 4.04
C ARG A 17 -15.95 3.49 3.02
N LYS A 18 -15.91 2.48 2.15
CA LYS A 18 -16.89 2.28 1.06
C LYS A 18 -17.02 0.80 0.75
N ASP A 19 -18.19 0.38 0.27
CA ASP A 19 -18.45 -0.99 -0.23
C ASP A 19 -18.10 -2.11 0.77
N GLY A 20 -18.28 -1.83 2.07
CA GLY A 20 -17.97 -2.75 3.15
C GLY A 20 -16.48 -2.88 3.51
N PHE A 21 -15.62 -2.01 2.98
CA PHE A 21 -14.20 -1.91 3.34
C PHE A 21 -13.95 -0.76 4.32
N ASP A 22 -13.09 -0.98 5.32
CA ASP A 22 -12.55 0.06 6.22
C ASP A 22 -11.03 -0.10 6.31
N LEU A 23 -10.32 0.63 5.44
CA LEU A 23 -8.88 0.53 5.25
C LEU A 23 -8.20 1.90 5.43
N ASP A 24 -7.02 1.87 6.03
CA ASP A 24 -6.07 2.99 6.06
C ASP A 24 -5.41 3.11 4.69
N LEU A 25 -6.18 3.65 3.75
CA LEU A 25 -5.89 3.74 2.33
C LEU A 25 -6.54 5.01 1.77
N SER A 26 -5.85 5.69 0.88
CA SER A 26 -6.30 6.92 0.23
C SER A 26 -5.94 6.90 -1.25
N TYR A 27 -6.87 7.33 -2.09
CA TYR A 27 -6.58 7.71 -3.47
C TYR A 27 -5.96 9.11 -3.43
N ILE A 28 -4.71 9.22 -3.88
CA ILE A 28 -4.00 10.49 -4.06
C ILE A 28 -4.44 11.10 -5.39
N THR A 29 -4.54 10.25 -6.41
CA THR A 29 -5.23 10.49 -7.69
C THR A 29 -6.09 9.28 -8.03
N ASP A 30 -6.78 9.30 -9.16
CA ASP A 30 -7.57 8.15 -9.63
C ASP A 30 -6.71 6.89 -9.85
N ARG A 31 -5.41 7.06 -10.12
CA ARG A 31 -4.47 5.99 -10.47
C ARG A 31 -3.34 5.78 -9.47
N VAL A 32 -3.25 6.61 -8.44
CA VAL A 32 -2.19 6.55 -7.41
C VAL A 32 -2.82 6.41 -6.04
N ILE A 33 -2.52 5.31 -5.37
CA ILE A 33 -3.07 4.94 -4.07
C ILE A 33 -1.95 4.87 -3.03
N GLY A 34 -2.14 5.56 -1.92
CA GLY A 34 -1.29 5.41 -0.72
C GLY A 34 -2.00 4.59 0.35
N MET A 35 -1.33 3.64 0.99
CA MET A 35 -1.90 2.90 2.11
C MET A 35 -0.91 2.63 3.25
N ALA A 36 -1.44 2.30 4.42
CA ALA A 36 -0.65 1.70 5.50
C ALA A 36 -0.41 0.22 5.24
N PHE A 37 0.62 -0.31 5.93
CA PHE A 37 1.11 -1.67 5.73
C PHE A 37 -0.02 -2.73 5.74
N PRO A 38 -0.11 -3.58 4.69
CA PRO A 38 -1.02 -4.72 4.67
C PRO A 38 -0.44 -5.82 5.57
N ALA A 39 -1.06 -6.03 6.72
CA ALA A 39 -0.56 -6.90 7.78
C ALA A 39 -1.22 -8.28 7.76
N GLN A 40 -0.46 -9.28 8.20
CA GLN A 40 -0.93 -10.61 8.57
C GLN A 40 -0.81 -10.83 10.09
N GLY A 41 -1.52 -11.83 10.61
CA GLY A 41 -1.48 -12.23 12.02
C GLY A 41 -1.86 -11.10 12.99
N VAL A 42 -1.15 -11.02 14.12
CA VAL A 42 -1.42 -10.07 15.23
C VAL A 42 -1.38 -8.61 14.75
N LYS A 43 -0.52 -8.27 13.79
CA LYS A 43 -0.39 -6.91 13.26
C LYS A 43 -1.68 -6.43 12.55
N ALA A 44 -2.49 -7.36 12.02
CA ALA A 44 -3.76 -7.03 11.37
C ALA A 44 -4.84 -6.49 12.33
N MET A 45 -4.65 -6.62 13.65
CA MET A 45 -5.57 -6.04 14.64
C MET A 45 -5.52 -4.50 14.68
N TYR A 46 -4.40 -3.90 14.26
CA TYR A 46 -4.19 -2.44 14.29
C TYR A 46 -3.70 -1.86 12.97
N ARG A 47 -3.45 -2.69 11.94
CA ARG A 47 -3.15 -2.30 10.55
C ARG A 47 -4.23 -2.84 9.60
N ASN A 48 -4.08 -2.56 8.31
CA ASN A 48 -4.94 -3.11 7.27
C ASN A 48 -4.78 -4.64 7.25
N PRO A 49 -5.84 -5.45 7.42
CA PRO A 49 -5.76 -6.87 7.15
C PRO A 49 -5.39 -7.07 5.67
N MET A 50 -4.30 -7.76 5.38
CA MET A 50 -3.81 -7.95 4.01
C MET A 50 -4.88 -8.57 3.10
N SER A 51 -5.65 -9.53 3.62
CA SER A 51 -6.76 -10.15 2.89
C SER A 51 -7.85 -9.13 2.50
N GLN A 52 -8.14 -8.14 3.35
CA GLN A 52 -9.11 -7.09 3.00
C GLN A 52 -8.55 -6.08 2.02
N ALA A 53 -7.27 -5.71 2.14
CA ALA A 53 -6.60 -4.85 1.16
C ALA A 53 -6.57 -5.52 -0.21
N ALA A 54 -6.13 -6.78 -0.29
CA ALA A 54 -6.13 -7.56 -1.51
C ALA A 54 -7.55 -7.72 -2.09
N ARG A 55 -8.55 -8.02 -1.26
CA ARG A 55 -9.95 -8.12 -1.71
C ARG A 55 -10.46 -6.80 -2.29
N MET A 56 -10.12 -5.66 -1.67
CA MET A 56 -10.52 -4.35 -2.17
C MET A 56 -9.86 -4.07 -3.53
N LEU A 57 -8.55 -4.29 -3.65
CA LEU A 57 -7.85 -4.08 -4.92
C LEU A 57 -8.38 -4.99 -6.03
N LYS A 58 -8.67 -6.26 -5.74
CA LYS A 58 -9.27 -7.19 -6.72
C LYS A 58 -10.70 -6.81 -7.10
N HIS A 59 -11.47 -6.25 -6.17
CA HIS A 59 -12.84 -5.80 -6.43
C HIS A 59 -12.88 -4.52 -7.27
N ASN A 60 -12.05 -3.53 -6.92
CA ASN A 60 -12.07 -2.20 -7.54
C ASN A 60 -11.18 -2.10 -8.78
N HIS A 61 -10.09 -2.87 -8.83
CA HIS A 61 -9.05 -2.81 -9.87
C HIS A 61 -8.70 -4.23 -10.37
N PRO A 62 -9.66 -5.03 -10.87
CA PRO A 62 -9.42 -6.43 -11.21
C PRO A 62 -8.32 -6.56 -12.28
N GLY A 63 -7.15 -7.09 -11.89
CA GLY A 63 -6.01 -7.26 -12.79
C GLY A 63 -5.15 -5.99 -13.02
N HIS A 64 -5.58 -4.84 -12.53
CA HIS A 64 -5.03 -3.53 -12.87
C HIS A 64 -4.34 -2.82 -11.69
N PHE A 65 -3.79 -3.55 -10.73
CA PHE A 65 -3.03 -2.95 -9.61
C PHE A 65 -1.64 -3.54 -9.50
N LYS A 66 -0.67 -2.72 -9.07
CA LYS A 66 0.66 -3.17 -8.64
C LYS A 66 1.02 -2.52 -7.31
N VAL A 67 1.54 -3.31 -6.37
CA VAL A 67 1.83 -2.89 -5.00
C VAL A 67 3.33 -2.66 -4.81
N TYR A 68 3.69 -1.53 -4.21
CA TYR A 68 5.06 -1.13 -3.95
C TYR A 68 5.31 -1.05 -2.44
N ASN A 69 6.19 -1.91 -1.95
CA ASN A 69 6.60 -1.98 -0.56
C ASN A 69 7.86 -1.15 -0.30
N LEU A 70 7.73 -0.11 0.52
CA LEU A 70 8.85 0.77 0.88
C LEU A 70 9.51 0.41 2.22
N CYS A 71 9.07 -0.67 2.87
CA CYS A 71 9.61 -1.06 4.18
C CYS A 71 10.92 -1.85 4.02
N ILE A 72 11.97 -1.40 4.70
CA ILE A 72 13.23 -2.15 4.85
C ILE A 72 13.24 -3.01 6.11
N GLU A 73 12.37 -2.71 7.07
CA GLU A 73 12.38 -3.30 8.40
C GLU A 73 11.96 -4.78 8.37
N SER A 74 12.66 -5.60 9.17
CA SER A 74 12.32 -7.02 9.31
C SER A 74 10.88 -7.20 9.83
N GLY A 75 10.14 -8.11 9.20
CA GLY A 75 8.73 -8.36 9.49
C GLY A 75 7.74 -7.39 8.83
N TYR A 76 8.19 -6.57 7.88
CA TYR A 76 7.35 -5.81 6.95
C TYR A 76 7.54 -6.25 5.48
N SER A 77 8.08 -7.46 5.28
CA SER A 77 8.04 -8.19 4.02
C SER A 77 6.89 -9.20 4.03
N TYR A 78 6.40 -9.56 2.85
CA TYR A 78 5.38 -10.58 2.66
C TYR A 78 5.43 -11.13 1.24
N GLU A 79 4.95 -12.36 1.07
CA GLU A 79 4.79 -12.96 -0.24
C GLU A 79 3.68 -12.28 -1.04
N GLY A 80 3.94 -12.04 -2.33
CA GLY A 80 3.02 -11.34 -3.22
C GLY A 80 1.78 -12.13 -3.64
N THR A 81 1.53 -13.32 -3.10
CA THR A 81 0.42 -14.22 -3.48
C THR A 81 -0.96 -13.59 -3.26
N LEU A 82 -1.12 -12.89 -2.13
CA LEU A 82 -2.05 -11.76 -1.88
C LEU A 82 -2.55 -11.01 -3.12
N PHE A 83 -1.55 -10.53 -3.84
CA PHE A 83 -1.60 -9.44 -4.79
C PHE A 83 -1.26 -9.94 -6.20
N ASP A 84 -1.54 -11.23 -6.48
CA ASP A 84 -1.33 -11.89 -7.76
C ASP A 84 0.12 -11.82 -8.27
N GLY A 85 1.08 -11.78 -7.35
CA GLY A 85 2.51 -11.63 -7.67
C GLY A 85 2.91 -10.23 -8.11
N ARG A 86 1.99 -9.26 -8.18
CA ARG A 86 2.25 -7.88 -8.59
C ARG A 86 2.75 -7.02 -7.42
N VAL A 87 3.87 -7.42 -6.82
CA VAL A 87 4.52 -6.70 -5.72
C VAL A 87 5.97 -6.41 -6.06
N ALA A 88 6.37 -5.15 -5.94
CA ALA A 88 7.76 -4.71 -6.04
C ALA A 88 8.24 -4.11 -4.71
N SER A 89 9.53 -4.20 -4.41
CA SER A 89 10.10 -3.68 -3.17
C SER A 89 11.16 -2.62 -3.45
N TYR A 90 11.01 -1.45 -2.83
CA TYR A 90 11.92 -0.32 -2.90
C TYR A 90 12.25 0.14 -1.47
N PRO A 91 13.10 -0.61 -0.75
CA PRO A 91 13.24 -0.50 0.70
C PRO A 91 13.85 0.85 1.11
N CYS A 92 13.14 1.57 1.99
CA CYS A 92 13.57 2.86 2.54
C CYS A 92 13.48 2.85 4.08
N TYR A 93 14.50 3.42 4.73
CA TYR A 93 14.53 3.58 6.19
C TYR A 93 13.45 4.54 6.68
N ASP A 94 12.87 4.23 7.84
CA ASP A 94 11.87 5.11 8.46
C ASP A 94 12.50 6.43 8.90
N GLY A 95 11.86 7.55 8.54
CA GLY A 95 12.36 8.89 8.85
C GLY A 95 13.52 9.39 7.98
N GLN A 96 13.89 8.66 6.93
CA GLN A 96 14.92 9.07 5.97
C GLN A 96 14.33 9.17 4.55
N ALA A 97 14.93 10.02 3.73
CA ALA A 97 14.65 10.04 2.30
C ALA A 97 15.31 8.82 1.62
N PRO A 98 14.70 8.25 0.57
CA PRO A 98 15.34 7.21 -0.21
C PRO A 98 16.55 7.76 -0.97
N PRO A 99 17.56 6.92 -1.27
CA PRO A 99 18.56 7.23 -2.27
C PRO A 99 17.93 7.65 -3.61
N LEU A 100 18.53 8.61 -4.30
CA LEU A 100 17.96 9.19 -5.53
C LEU A 100 17.81 8.15 -6.65
N ASP A 101 18.77 7.25 -6.77
CA ASP A 101 18.75 6.12 -7.69
C ASP A 101 17.58 5.16 -7.40
N LEU A 102 17.34 4.85 -6.13
CA LEU A 102 16.20 4.03 -5.71
C LEU A 102 14.86 4.71 -6.04
N LEU A 103 14.75 6.01 -5.78
CA LEU A 103 13.57 6.80 -6.11
C LEU A 103 13.34 6.82 -7.63
N LEU A 104 14.40 7.03 -8.42
CA LEU A 104 14.32 7.02 -9.88
C LEU A 104 13.87 5.65 -10.40
N GLN A 105 14.42 4.55 -9.88
CA GLN A 105 13.99 3.21 -10.27
C GLN A 105 12.53 2.94 -9.93
N PHE A 106 12.05 3.41 -8.77
CA PHE A 106 10.63 3.33 -8.41
C PHE A 106 9.78 4.11 -9.42
N CYS A 107 10.14 5.35 -9.73
CA CYS A 107 9.39 6.19 -10.66
C CYS A 107 9.33 5.58 -12.07
N LEU A 108 10.43 5.00 -12.56
CA LEU A 108 10.48 4.35 -13.87
C LEU A 108 9.57 3.10 -13.91
N ASP A 109 9.62 2.24 -12.88
CA ASP A 109 8.75 1.06 -12.80
C ASP A 109 7.26 1.44 -12.67
N ALA A 110 6.96 2.42 -11.81
CA ALA A 110 5.61 2.92 -11.62
C ALA A 110 5.05 3.56 -12.90
N SER A 111 5.85 4.36 -13.62
CA SER A 111 5.44 4.96 -14.89
C SER A 111 5.19 3.89 -15.94
N ALA A 112 6.13 2.94 -16.11
CA ALA A 112 5.98 1.87 -17.08
C ALA A 112 4.69 1.07 -16.84
N TRP A 113 4.41 0.69 -15.59
CA TRP A 113 3.15 0.02 -15.22
C TRP A 113 1.90 0.86 -15.54
N LEU A 114 1.93 2.16 -15.28
CA LEU A 114 0.81 3.06 -15.60
C LEU A 114 0.64 3.27 -17.12
N ASP A 115 1.72 3.21 -17.88
CA ASP A 115 1.69 3.41 -19.33
C ASP A 115 1.21 2.14 -20.09
N GLU A 116 1.30 0.97 -19.47
CA GLU A 116 0.81 -0.31 -20.05
C GLU A 116 -0.71 -0.35 -20.26
N ASP A 117 -1.50 0.26 -19.37
CA ASP A 117 -2.97 0.27 -19.46
C ASP A 117 -3.55 1.48 -18.71
N PRO A 118 -4.49 2.25 -19.29
CA PRO A 118 -5.11 3.40 -18.62
C PRO A 118 -5.88 3.05 -17.33
N LEU A 119 -6.29 1.79 -17.15
CA LEU A 119 -6.94 1.30 -15.93
C LEU A 119 -5.93 0.94 -14.83
N ASN A 120 -4.65 0.81 -15.16
CA ASN A 120 -3.63 0.45 -14.18
C ASN A 120 -3.52 1.50 -13.08
N VAL A 121 -3.41 1.01 -11.84
CA VAL A 121 -3.17 1.81 -10.64
C VAL A 121 -1.92 1.33 -9.91
N VAL A 122 -1.22 2.28 -9.30
CA VAL A 122 -0.08 2.02 -8.42
C VAL A 122 -0.51 2.14 -6.95
N VAL A 123 -0.10 1.19 -6.13
CA VAL A 123 -0.42 1.14 -4.70
C VAL A 123 0.87 1.20 -3.91
N VAL A 124 1.18 2.35 -3.32
CA VAL A 124 2.41 2.56 -2.56
C VAL A 124 2.11 2.45 -1.08
N HIS A 125 2.93 1.69 -0.35
CA HIS A 125 2.82 1.62 1.10
C HIS A 125 4.17 1.61 1.80
N CYS A 126 4.17 2.13 3.02
CA CYS A 126 5.20 1.89 4.01
C CYS A 126 4.55 1.31 5.27
N LYS A 127 5.13 1.54 6.45
CA LYS A 127 4.55 1.12 7.73
C LYS A 127 3.21 1.81 8.01
N ALA A 128 3.15 3.13 7.83
CA ALA A 128 2.01 3.95 8.21
C ALA A 128 1.34 4.70 7.05
N GLY A 129 1.84 4.61 5.81
CA GLY A 129 1.29 5.36 4.68
C GLY A 129 1.40 6.88 4.87
N LYS A 130 2.57 7.35 5.32
CA LYS A 130 2.86 8.77 5.59
C LYS A 130 4.20 9.16 4.94
N GLY A 131 5.23 9.48 5.72
CA GLY A 131 6.46 10.13 5.25
C GLY A 131 7.21 9.43 4.13
N ARG A 132 7.32 8.09 4.13
CA ARG A 132 7.94 7.35 3.01
C ARG A 132 7.05 7.24 1.78
N THR A 133 5.73 7.31 1.97
CA THR A 133 4.74 7.10 0.91
C THR A 133 4.42 8.37 0.15
N GLY A 134 4.48 9.53 0.82
CA GLY A 134 4.37 10.85 0.20
C GLY A 134 5.73 11.34 -0.25
#